data_AF-A0A2U0S766-F1
#
_entry.id   AF-A0A2U0S766-F1
#
_cell.length_a   1.000
_cell.length_b   1.000
_cell.length_c   1.000
_cell.angle_alpha   90.00
_cell.angle_beta   90.00
_cell.angle_gamma   90.00
#
_symmetry.space_group_name_H-M   'P 1'
#
loop_
_entity.id
_entity.type
_entity.pdbx_description
1 polymer ?
#
loop_
_entity_poly.entity_id
_entity_poly.type
_entity_poly.pdbx_seq_one_letter_code
_entity_poly.pdbx_strand_id
1 'polypeptide(L)' 'MKPFSFVHAADLHLGYAQYNLDVRRKDFENVFAELVDKTIELKPDFMILAGDIFEHARPSNSTLESA' A
#
# COMPACT_ATOMS: atom_id res chain seq x y z
N MET A 1 -10.46 0.08 30.10
CA MET A 1 -9.89 -0.56 28.89
C MET A 1 -8.43 -0.17 28.79
N LYS A 2 -7.56 -1.04 28.25
CA LYS A 2 -6.20 -0.61 27.88
C LYS A 2 -6.31 0.34 26.67
N PRO A 3 -5.53 1.43 26.63
CA PRO A 3 -5.45 2.25 25.42
C PRO A 3 -4.84 1.42 24.29
N PHE A 4 -5.26 1.70 23.06
CA PHE A 4 -4.70 1.09 21.84
C PHE A 4 -4.50 2.17 20.77
N SER A 5 -3.61 1.90 19.82
CA SER A 5 -3.36 2.71 18.62
C SER A 5 -3.45 1.84 17.37
N PHE A 6 -3.83 2.45 16.26
CA PHE A 6 -3.93 1.74 14.99
C PHE A 6 -3.60 2.66 13.82
N VAL A 7 -3.21 2.06 12.70
CA VAL A 7 -3.05 2.73 11.41
C VAL A 7 -4.22 2.34 10.50
N HIS A 8 -4.74 3.30 9.75
CA HIS A 8 -5.78 3.07 8.75
C HIS A 8 -5.33 3.64 7.41
N ALA A 9 -5.33 2.81 6.38
CA ALA A 9 -5.00 3.20 5.00
C ALA A 9 -5.98 2.54 4.00
N ALA A 10 -6.10 3.12 2.82
CA ALA A 10 -6.97 2.68 1.73
C ALA A 10 -6.42 3.21 0.40
N ASP A 11 -7.01 2.76 -0.73
CA ASP A 11 -6.80 3.36 -2.05
C ASP A 11 -5.32 3.40 -2.47
N LEU A 12 -4.62 2.26 -2.34
CA LEU A 12 -3.21 2.13 -2.67
C LEU A 12 -2.96 2.00 -4.17
N HIS A 13 -3.92 1.43 -4.91
CA HIS A 13 -3.89 1.27 -6.37
C HIS A 13 -2.57 0.70 -6.91
N LEU A 14 -2.02 -0.32 -6.24
CA LEU A 14 -0.76 -0.95 -6.65
C LEU A 14 -0.90 -1.53 -8.07
N GLY A 15 0.12 -1.28 -8.89
CA GLY A 15 0.15 -1.63 -10.30
C GLY A 15 -0.39 -0.54 -11.25
N TYR A 16 -0.91 0.57 -10.73
CA TYR A 16 -1.39 1.67 -11.58
C TYR A 16 -0.26 2.41 -12.30
N ALA A 17 -0.16 2.22 -13.62
CA ALA A 17 0.76 2.95 -14.48
C ALA A 17 0.08 4.18 -15.10
N GLN A 18 0.00 5.27 -14.33
CA GLN A 18 -0.58 6.52 -14.82
C GLN A 18 0.13 7.00 -16.10
N TYR A 19 -0.65 7.36 -17.13
CA TYR A 19 -0.15 7.72 -18.47
C TYR A 19 0.65 6.62 -19.17
N ASN A 20 0.48 5.35 -18.75
CA ASN A 20 1.26 4.21 -19.23
C ASN A 20 2.78 4.37 -18.98
N LEU A 21 3.14 5.14 -17.95
CA LEU A 21 4.53 5.37 -17.55
C LEU A 21 4.92 4.46 -16.40
N ASP A 22 5.98 3.68 -16.60
CA ASP A 22 6.49 2.77 -15.58
C ASP A 22 7.02 3.51 -14.34
N VAL A 23 7.54 4.73 -14.53
CA VAL A 23 7.98 5.58 -13.40
C VAL A 23 6.81 5.90 -12.46
N ARG A 24 5.61 6.12 -13.02
CA ARG A 24 4.41 6.44 -12.24
C ARG A 24 3.93 5.23 -11.46
N ARG A 25 4.00 4.03 -12.03
CA ARG A 25 3.75 2.77 -11.30
C ARG A 25 4.69 2.63 -10.10
N LYS A 26 5.98 2.88 -10.32
CA LYS A 26 6.99 2.81 -9.26
C LYS A 26 6.76 3.83 -8.15
N ASP A 27 6.20 5.00 -8.46
CA ASP A 27 5.85 5.98 -7.43
C ASP A 27 4.81 5.43 -6.43
N PHE A 28 3.80 4.68 -6.91
CA PHE A 28 2.83 4.00 -6.02
C PHE A 28 3.50 2.90 -5.18
N GLU A 29 4.37 2.09 -5.79
CA GLU A 29 5.14 1.05 -5.10
C GLU A 29 6.02 1.66 -3.98
N ASN A 30 6.70 2.78 -4.25
CA ASN A 30 7.54 3.47 -3.26
C ASN A 30 6.74 4.05 -2.10
N VAL A 31 5.59 4.69 -2.36
CA VAL A 31 4.74 5.27 -1.30
C VAL A 31 4.15 4.16 -0.42
N PHE A 32 3.79 3.03 -1.02
CA PHE A 32 3.34 1.87 -0.25
C PHE A 32 4.45 1.29 0.64
N ALA A 33 5.67 1.16 0.13
CA ALA A 33 6.82 0.76 0.94
C ALA A 33 7.05 1.73 2.11
N GLU A 34 6.97 3.05 1.87
CA GLU A 34 7.08 4.06 2.92
C GLU A 34 5.95 3.94 3.97
N LEU A 35 4.71 3.68 3.55
CA LEU A 35 3.58 3.43 4.45
C LEU A 35 3.87 2.23 5.38
N VAL A 36 4.40 1.13 4.81
CA VAL A 36 4.77 -0.07 5.56
C VAL A 36 5.88 0.25 6.57
N ASP A 37 6.96 0.89 6.13
CA ASP A 37 8.09 1.25 6.99
C ASP A 37 7.65 2.13 8.18
N LYS A 38 6.85 3.17 7.91
CA LYS A 38 6.31 4.03 8.97
C LYS A 38 5.38 3.29 9.90
N THR A 39 4.55 2.39 9.39
CA THR A 39 3.63 1.59 10.22
C THR A 39 4.42 0.69 11.17
N ILE A 40 5.50 0.06 10.68
CA ILE A 40 6.41 -0.75 11.50
C ILE A 40 7.10 0.11 12.57
N GLU A 41 7.59 1.30 12.21
CA GLU A 41 8.24 2.23 13.14
C GLU A 41 7.29 2.66 14.27
N LEU A 42 6.04 2.97 13.94
CA LEU A 42 5.01 3.42 14.89
C LEU A 42 4.58 2.32 15.88
N LYS A 43 4.75 1.04 15.54
CA LYS A 43 4.32 -0.12 16.34
C LYS A 43 2.88 -0.01 16.87
N PRO A 44 1.88 0.20 15.99
CA PRO A 44 0.47 0.19 16.40
C PRO A 44 0.05 -1.21 16.86
N ASP A 45 -1.08 -1.31 17.58
CA ASP A 45 -1.66 -2.60 17.96
C ASP A 45 -2.17 -3.38 16.75
N PHE A 46 -2.64 -2.68 15.71
CA PHE A 46 -3.07 -3.25 14.44
C PHE A 46 -3.10 -2.20 13.31
N MET A 47 -3.23 -2.69 12.08
CA MET A 47 -3.46 -1.87 10.88
C MET A 47 -4.74 -2.33 10.17
N ILE A 48 -5.49 -1.38 9.62
CA ILE A 48 -6.63 -1.62 8.75
C ILE A 48 -6.28 -1.14 7.34
N LEU A 49 -6.40 -2.04 6.35
CA LEU A 49 -6.40 -1.72 4.93
C LEU A 49 -7.85 -1.79 4.42
N ALA A 50 -8.45 -0.65 4.08
CA ALA A 50 -9.90 -0.55 3.87
C ALA A 50 -10.39 -0.79 2.43
N GLY A 51 -9.50 -1.16 1.50
CA GLY A 51 -9.87 -1.47 0.12
C GLY A 51 -8.88 -0.90 -0.89
N ASP A 52 -9.12 -1.22 -2.16
CA ASP A 52 -8.36 -0.73 -3.33
C ASP A 52 -6.85 -0.82 -3.17
N ILE A 53 -6.40 -1.98 -2.66
CA ILE A 53 -4.99 -2.31 -2.56
C ILE A 53 -4.36 -2.39 -3.96
N PHE A 54 -5.09 -2.99 -4.91
CA PHE A 54 -4.65 -3.16 -6.29
C PHE A 54 -5.55 -2.39 -7.25
N GLU A 55 -4.96 -1.85 -8.31
CA GLU A 55 -5.70 -1.17 -9.38
C GLU A 55 -6.57 -2.13 -10.21
N HIS A 56 -6.13 -3.39 -10.33
CA HIS A 56 -6.84 -4.40 -11.12
C HIS A 56 -7.22 -5.59 -10.26
N ALA A 57 -8.43 -6.12 -10.47
CA ALA A 57 -8.91 -7.34 -9.82
C ALA A 57 -8.01 -8.58 -10.10
N ARG A 58 -7.17 -8.51 -11.13
CA ARG A 58 -6.11 -9.47 -11.44
C ARG A 58 -4.79 -8.71 -11.58
N PRO A 59 -4.05 -8.49 -10.47
CA PRO A 59 -2.77 -7.80 -10.50
C PRO A 59 -1.75 -8.61 -11.31
N SER A 60 -0.76 -7.93 -11.88
CA SER A 60 0.36 -8.60 -12.55
C SER A 60 1.26 -9.32 -11.55
N ASN A 61 1.99 -10.36 -11.98
CA ASN A 61 2.95 -11.05 -11.11
C ASN A 61 3.99 -10.08 -10.52
N SER A 62 4.47 -9.13 -11.32
CA SER A 62 5.39 -8.09 -10.84
C SER A 62 4.76 -7.18 -9.78
N THR A 63 3.47 -6.86 -9.91
CA THR A 63 2.75 -6.07 -8.89
C THR A 63 2.57 -6.85 -7.60
N LEU A 64 2.33 -8.16 -7.68
CA LEU A 64 2.23 -9.03 -6.51
C LEU A 64 3.59 -9.25 -5.83
N GLU A 65 4.69 -9.25 -6.58
CA GLU A 65 6.04 -9.41 -6.06
C GLU A 65 6.56 -8.14 -5.37
N SER A 66 6.17 -6.96 -5.85
CA SER A 66 6.57 -5.66 -5.29
C SER A 66 5.67 -5.16 -4.14
N ALA A 67 4.54 -5.84 -3.86
CA ALA A 67 3.62 -5.54 -2.76
C ALA A 67 4.01 -6.34 -1.52
#